data_AF-A0A8T4GDN9-F1
#
_entry.id   AF-A0A8T4GDN9-F1
#
_cell.length_a   1.000
_cell.length_b   1.000
_cell.length_c   1.000
_cell.angle_alpha   90.00
_cell.angle_beta   90.00
_cell.angle_gamma   90.00
#
_symmetry.space_group_name_H-M   'P 1'
#
loop_
_entity.id
_entity.type
_entity.pdbx_description
1 polymer ?
#
loop_
_entity_poly.entity_id
_entity_poly.type
_entity_poly.pdbx_seq_one_letter_code
_entity_poly.pdbx_strand_id
1 'polypeptide(L)'
;MPSKEVVRIEDRQDRWRFVCPRGHRSWEPTNHHFWCQKCAASDDADGVFHELRDKKTDAHLGRDQVRLVTPVGPYDGDLDRRASDD
;
A
#
# COMPACT_ATOMS: atom_id res chain seq x y z
N MET A 1 -13.43 -15.41 1.90
CA MET A 1 -12.70 -14.31 1.23
C MET A 1 -11.58 -13.88 2.16
N PRO A 2 -10.31 -13.78 1.70
CA PRO A 2 -9.26 -13.28 2.58
C PRO A 2 -9.62 -11.86 3.00
N SER A 3 -9.64 -11.61 4.31
CA SER A 3 -9.90 -10.29 4.88
C SER A 3 -8.82 -9.33 4.41
N LYS A 4 -9.17 -8.28 3.65
CA LYS A 4 -8.21 -7.25 3.24
C LYS A 4 -7.72 -6.49 4.47
N GLU A 5 -6.41 -6.29 4.59
CA GLU A 5 -5.81 -5.50 5.65
C GLU A 5 -6.05 -4.00 5.37
N VAL A 6 -6.63 -3.29 6.34
CA VAL A 6 -6.95 -1.87 6.17
C VAL A 6 -5.71 -1.04 6.48
N VAL A 7 -5.28 -0.24 5.51
CA VAL A 7 -4.11 0.64 5.61
C VAL A 7 -4.58 2.09 5.50
N ARG A 8 -4.51 2.83 6.61
CA ARG A 8 -4.83 4.26 6.64
C ARG A 8 -3.60 5.05 6.20
N ILE A 9 -3.62 5.55 4.97
CA ILE A 9 -2.41 6.11 4.34
C ILE A 9 -1.97 7.44 4.96
N GLU A 10 -2.88 8.17 5.60
CA GLU A 10 -2.59 9.43 6.31
C GLU A 10 -2.34 9.20 7.80
N ASP A 11 -2.59 7.99 8.30
CA ASP A 11 -2.30 7.66 9.68
C ASP A 11 -0.80 7.39 9.87
N ARG A 12 -0.23 8.03 10.90
CA ARG A 12 1.20 7.90 11.18
C ARG A 12 1.56 6.49 11.60
N GLN A 13 0.75 5.80 12.40
CA GLN A 13 1.05 4.44 12.88
C GLN A 13 1.04 3.44 11.73
N ASP A 14 0.03 3.52 10.85
CA ASP A 14 -0.04 2.67 9.67
C ASP A 14 1.13 2.92 8.72
N ARG A 15 1.54 4.19 8.50
CA ARG A 15 2.75 4.50 7.73
C ARG A 15 4.07 4.04 8.38
N TRP A 16 4.08 3.75 9.68
CA TRP A 16 5.22 3.12 10.37
C TRP A 16 5.22 1.60 10.22
N ARG A 17 4.03 0.99 10.20
CA ARG A 17 3.83 -0.46 10.07
C ARG A 17 4.01 -0.92 8.63
N PHE A 18 3.31 -0.30 7.69
CA PHE A 18 3.33 -0.66 6.27
C PHE A 18 4.41 0.16 5.56
N VAL A 19 5.38 -0.53 4.99
CA VAL A 19 6.55 0.05 4.33
C VAL A 19 6.74 -0.54 2.94
N CYS A 20 7.53 0.11 2.09
CA CYS A 20 7.93 -0.52 0.84
C CYS A 20 8.76 -1.79 1.12
N PRO A 21 8.96 -2.69 0.14
CA PRO A 21 9.73 -3.93 0.33
C PRO A 21 11.15 -3.70 0.91
N ARG A 22 11.76 -2.56 0.58
CA ARG A 22 13.07 -2.13 1.11
C ARG A 22 13.02 -1.48 2.51
N GLY A 23 11.83 -1.31 3.09
CA GLY A 23 11.65 -0.77 4.44
C GLY A 23 11.45 0.74 4.53
N HIS A 24 11.30 1.45 3.40
CA HIS A 24 11.05 2.89 3.40
C HIS A 24 9.59 3.22 3.69
N ARG A 25 9.37 4.36 4.36
CA ARG A 25 8.04 4.92 4.67
C ARG A 25 7.60 6.00 3.67
N SER A 26 8.49 6.40 2.77
CA SER A 26 8.27 7.42 1.74
C SER A 26 7.57 6.80 0.52
N TRP A 27 6.58 5.97 0.76
CA TRP A 27 5.78 5.37 -0.31
C TRP A 27 4.43 6.06 -0.42
N GLU A 28 3.93 6.12 -1.65
CA GLU A 28 2.65 6.68 -2.02
C GLU A 28 1.86 5.64 -2.80
N PRO A 29 0.56 5.48 -2.50
CA PRO A 29 -0.31 4.67 -3.34
C PRO A 29 -0.61 5.40 -4.65
N THR A 30 -0.67 4.64 -5.72
CA THR A 30 -1.14 5.06 -7.03
C THR A 30 -2.30 4.15 -7.43
N ASN A 31 -2.98 4.42 -8.55
CA ASN A 31 -4.18 3.67 -8.99
C ASN A 31 -4.00 2.14 -8.99
N HIS A 32 -2.81 1.60 -9.30
CA HIS A 32 -2.62 0.13 -9.39
C HIS A 32 -1.31 -0.39 -8.76
N HIS A 33 -0.49 0.50 -8.24
CA HIS A 33 0.81 0.16 -7.68
C HIS A 33 1.13 1.15 -6.57
N PHE A 34 2.18 0.84 -5.83
CA PHE A 34 2.81 1.75 -4.90
C PHE A 34 4.08 2.30 -5.54
N TRP A 35 4.38 3.54 -5.21
CA TRP A 35 5.59 4.19 -5.62
C TRP A 35 6.36 4.68 -4.40
N CYS A 36 7.68 4.50 -4.37
CA CYS A 36 8.52 4.98 -3.28
C CYS A 36 9.55 5.97 -3.80
N GLN A 37 9.46 7.21 -3.32
CA GLN A 37 10.38 8.28 -3.67
C GLN A 37 11.84 7.93 -3.37
N LYS A 38 12.13 7.30 -2.22
CA LYS A 38 13.49 6.90 -1.86
C LYS A 38 14.05 5.81 -2.76
N CYS A 39 13.20 4.88 -3.20
CA CYS A 39 13.62 3.83 -4.12
C CYS A 39 13.88 4.40 -5.52
N ALA A 40 12.97 5.24 -6.02
CA ALA A 40 13.09 5.89 -7.32
C ALA A 40 14.27 6.89 -7.39
N ALA A 41 14.73 7.40 -6.26
CA ALA A 41 15.92 8.24 -6.17
C ALA A 41 17.24 7.43 -6.20
N SER A 42 17.18 6.10 -6.09
CA SER A 42 18.34 5.22 -6.22
C SER A 42 18.40 4.62 -7.63
N ASP A 43 19.61 4.43 -8.15
CA ASP A 43 19.83 3.80 -9.47
C ASP A 43 19.40 2.31 -9.49
N ASP A 44 19.28 1.68 -8.31
CA ASP A 44 18.94 0.26 -8.17
C ASP A 44 17.46 -0.09 -8.34
N ALA A 45 16.53 0.88 -8.45
CA ALA A 45 15.11 0.60 -8.66
C ALA A 45 14.31 1.80 -9.17
N ASP A 46 13.32 1.52 -10.01
CA ASP A 46 12.34 2.52 -10.48
C ASP A 46 11.39 3.02 -9.38
N GLY A 47 11.46 2.42 -8.19
CA GLY A 47 10.62 2.74 -7.04
C GLY A 47 9.16 2.32 -7.16
N VAL A 48 8.78 1.63 -8.24
CA VAL A 48 7.44 1.04 -8.43
C VAL A 48 7.39 -0.38 -7.84
N PHE A 49 6.32 -0.71 -7.13
CA PHE A 49 6.11 -2.03 -6.55
C PHE A 49 4.62 -2.30 -6.27
N HIS A 50 4.22 -3.57 -6.11
CA HIS A 50 2.80 -3.94 -5.98
C HIS A 50 2.44 -4.48 -4.59
N GLU A 51 3.38 -4.48 -3.65
CA GLU A 51 3.22 -5.08 -2.32
C GLU A 51 3.77 -4.19 -1.21
N LEU A 52 3.04 -4.10 -0.10
CA LEU A 52 3.51 -3.46 1.12
C LEU A 52 4.06 -4.51 2.07
N ARG A 53 5.20 -4.24 2.68
CA ARG A 53 5.73 -5.05 3.76
C ARG A 53 5.13 -4.57 5.08
N ASP A 54 4.48 -5.47 5.80
CA ASP A 54 4.02 -5.24 7.16
C ASP A 54 5.15 -5.49 8.16
N LYS A 55 5.73 -4.45 8.75
CA LYS A 55 6.78 -4.57 9.77
C LYS A 55 6.36 -5.31 11.03
N LYS A 56 5.06 -5.43 11.32
CA LYS A 56 4.57 -6.14 12.51
C LYS A 56 4.68 -7.65 12.34
N THR A 57 4.41 -8.16 11.14
CA THR A 57 4.30 -9.60 10.85
C THR A 57 5.38 -10.09 9.88
N ASP A 58 6.12 -9.16 9.28
CA ASP A 58 7.03 -9.35 8.15
C ASP A 58 6.36 -9.89 6.88
N ALA A 59 5.03 -9.87 6.82
CA ALA A 59 4.27 -10.30 5.66
C ALA A 59 4.37 -9.28 4.52
N HIS A 60 4.37 -9.78 3.29
CA HIS A 60 4.24 -8.96 2.09
C HIS A 60 2.79 -9.02 1.63
N LEU A 61 2.14 -7.87 1.62
CA LEU A 61 0.72 -7.71 1.32
C LEU A 61 0.58 -7.08 -0.06
N GLY A 62 0.07 -7.85 -1.01
CA GLY A 62 -0.24 -7.37 -2.35
C GLY A 62 -1.29 -6.26 -2.35
N ARG A 63 -1.33 -5.46 -3.42
CA ARG A 63 -2.32 -4.37 -3.60
C ARG A 63 -3.78 -4.84 -3.49
N ASP A 64 -4.07 -6.09 -3.86
CA ASP A 64 -5.41 -6.71 -3.74
C ASP A 64 -5.74 -7.15 -2.31
N GLN A 65 -4.71 -7.37 -1.49
CA GLN A 65 -4.83 -7.79 -0.09
C GLN A 65 -4.92 -6.62 0.88
N VAL A 66 -4.66 -5.39 0.43
CA VAL A 66 -4.76 -4.17 1.23
C VAL A 66 -5.89 -3.27 0.76
N ARG A 67 -6.59 -2.68 1.74
CA ARG A 67 -7.59 -1.64 1.50
C ARG A 67 -7.05 -0.30 1.98
N LEU A 68 -6.75 0.57 1.03
CA LEU A 68 -6.21 1.90 1.30
C LEU A 68 -7.35 2.85 1.65
N VAL A 69 -7.26 3.48 2.82
CA VAL A 69 -8.29 4.42 3.29
C VAL A 69 -7.67 5.75 3.69
N THR A 70 -8.43 6.82 3.42
CA THR A 70 -8.18 8.19 3.87
C THR A 70 -9.27 8.58 4.89
N PRO A 71 -9.12 9.69 5.64
CA PRO A 71 -10.16 10.22 6.51
C PRO A 71 -11.47 10.52 5.78
N VAL A 72 -11.42 10.78 4.47
CA VAL A 72 -12.60 11.12 3.67
C VAL A 72 -13.22 9.92 2.94
N GLY A 73 -12.62 8.73 3.00
CA GLY A 73 -13.12 7.52 2.32
C GLY A 73 -12.04 6.59 1.77
N PRO A 74 -12.41 5.50 1.08
CA PRO A 74 -11.45 4.64 0.38
C PRO A 74 -10.66 5.47 -0.64
N TYR A 75 -9.34 5.28 -0.68
CA TYR A 75 -8.45 6.02 -1.57
C TYR A 75 -8.71 5.67 -3.05
N ASP A 76 -9.11 4.42 -3.31
CA ASP A 76 -9.32 3.90 -4.66
C ASP A 76 -10.73 3.31 -4.77
N GLY A 77 -11.69 4.17 -5.11
CA GLY A 77 -13.10 3.77 -5.26
C GLY A 77 -13.32 2.77 -6.41
N ASP A 78 -12.48 2.81 -7.45
CA ASP A 78 -12.62 1.96 -8.65
C ASP A 78 -12.09 0.53 -8.43
N LEU A 79 -11.00 0.34 -7.69
CA LEU A 79 -10.52 -1.00 -7.31
C LEU A 79 -11.35 -1.64 -6.19
N ASP A 80 -11.88 -0.85 -5.26
CA ASP A 80 -12.70 -1.36 -4.16
C ASP A 80 -14.15 -1.66 -4.57
N ARG A 81 -14.65 -1.10 -5.68
CA ARG A 81 -15.99 -1.42 -6.21
C ARG A 81 -16.03 -2.78 -6.91
N ARG A 82 -14.89 -3.27 -7.44
CA ARG A 82 -14.81 -4.57 -8.16
C ARG A 82 -14.59 -5.78 -7.24
N ALA A 83 -15.11 -5.73 -6.01
CA ALA A 83 -15.26 -6.87 -5.12
C ALA A 83 -16.73 -7.15 -4.77
N SER A 84 -17.68 -6.46 -5.42
CA SER A 84 -19.11 -6.53 -5.12
C SER A 84 -20.01 -6.94 -6.28
N ASP A 85 -19.46 -7.35 -7.44
CA ASP A 85 -20.29 -7.93 -8.51
C ASP A 85 -20.09 -9.45 -8.57
N ASP A 86 -21.24 -10.11 -8.49
CA ASP A 86 -21.62 -11.52 -8.29
C ASP A 86 -21.11 -12.48 -9.37
#